data_AF-A0A3L7ZKF3-F1
#
_entry.id   AF-A0A3L7ZKF3-F1
#
_cell.length_a   1.000
_cell.length_b   1.000
_cell.length_c   1.000
_cell.angle_alpha   90.00
_cell.angle_beta   90.00
_cell.angle_gamma   90.00
#
_symmetry.space_group_name_H-M   'P 1'
#
loop_
_entity.id
_entity.type
_entity.pdbx_description
1 polymer ?
#
loop_
_entity_poly.entity_id
_entity_poly.type
_entity_poly.pdbx_seq_one_letter_code
_entity_poly.pdbx_strand_id
1 'polypeptide(L)'
;MLKHTKIVATVSDQRCDVAFVEALYKAGMNVVRLNTAHMMEEGLTRVVNNVRTVSDRIGILMDTKGPEVRTTTTVNKEPIPFKTGEIVKVIGNPDQETSHDCICVSYKNFVNDLAIGSDILIDDGDLEMKVTGKSGDCLLCEIQNDATLGSRKSVNVPGVRINLPSLTEKDRNNILWAIDHDLDFIAHSFVRNKQDVLDIQRILDERNSPIKIIAKIENQEGVDNIEEILEVAYGVMIARGDLGIEVPAEKIPGIQRMLIRKCVEVKKPVIVATQMLHSMINNPRPTRAEVTDIANAIYYRTDALMLSGETAYGKYPIEAVRTMTKVAREAEKTKLSANDIRVPIEGNDLDVTSFLAKQAVKSSSKLHVKAIITDSYTGRTARYLAAFRGTSTVFAICYNPRVMRMLGLSYGVWAVHQPYNDSRRGYFYDALNQLIHSGRITRNDMVAYLSGSFGEGGGTSFLEINNVGKVLDAGTQYQLPTFKE
;
A
#
# COMPACT_ATOMS: atom_id res chain seq x y z
N MET A 1 -6.20 16.73 16.69
CA MET A 1 -6.73 16.10 15.45
C MET A 1 -5.83 14.92 15.11
N LEU A 2 -6.41 13.73 14.90
CA LEU A 2 -5.66 12.57 14.40
C LEU A 2 -5.28 12.82 12.94
N LYS A 3 -4.16 12.26 12.49
CA LYS A 3 -3.83 12.28 11.05
C LYS A 3 -4.85 11.44 10.27
N HIS A 4 -5.16 11.86 9.06
CA HIS A 4 -6.02 11.11 8.14
C HIS A 4 -5.22 10.12 7.30
N THR A 5 -4.07 10.54 6.76
CA THR A 5 -3.14 9.70 6.01
C THR A 5 -2.55 8.62 6.92
N LYS A 6 -2.58 7.38 6.43
CA LYS A 6 -2.14 6.19 7.13
C LYS A 6 -0.63 6.02 7.03
N ILE A 7 -0.05 5.30 7.98
CA ILE A 7 1.38 4.98 7.98
C ILE A 7 1.53 3.47 8.01
N VAL A 8 2.22 2.95 6.99
CA VAL A 8 2.73 1.59 6.94
C VAL A 8 4.18 1.64 7.42
N ALA A 9 4.56 0.81 8.39
CA ALA A 9 5.94 0.71 8.86
C ALA A 9 6.47 -0.71 8.67
N THR A 10 7.65 -0.84 8.08
CA THR A 10 8.33 -2.13 7.96
C THR A 10 8.93 -2.52 9.30
N VAL A 11 8.67 -3.73 9.76
CA VAL A 11 9.22 -4.29 11.01
C VAL A 11 10.13 -5.46 10.67
N SER A 12 11.36 -5.42 11.19
CA SER A 12 12.33 -6.51 11.08
C SER A 12 12.12 -7.51 12.21
N ASP A 13 12.32 -8.80 11.95
CA ASP A 13 12.30 -9.84 12.99
C ASP A 13 13.44 -9.70 14.00
N GLN A 14 14.48 -8.92 13.68
CA GLN A 14 15.57 -8.57 14.59
C GLN A 14 15.19 -7.46 15.59
N ARG A 15 14.11 -6.72 15.32
CA ARG A 15 13.63 -5.60 16.14
C ARG A 15 12.12 -5.54 16.10
N CYS A 16 11.48 -6.44 16.85
CA CYS A 16 10.03 -6.60 16.85
C CYS A 16 9.43 -6.91 18.22
N ASP A 17 10.13 -6.60 19.32
CA ASP A 17 9.56 -6.81 20.65
C ASP A 17 8.28 -5.99 20.86
N VAL A 18 7.44 -6.44 21.79
CA VAL A 18 6.11 -5.84 22.04
C VAL A 18 6.23 -4.35 22.37
N ALA A 19 7.23 -3.94 23.16
CA ALA A 19 7.42 -2.54 23.53
C ALA A 19 7.81 -1.67 22.33
N PHE A 20 8.65 -2.19 21.44
CA PHE A 20 9.00 -1.52 20.19
C PHE A 20 7.79 -1.32 19.27
N VAL A 21 7.00 -2.38 19.03
CA VAL A 21 5.80 -2.29 18.20
C VAL A 21 4.76 -1.36 18.83
N GLU A 22 4.59 -1.39 20.15
CA GLU A 22 3.71 -0.47 20.88
C GLU A 22 4.17 0.99 20.73
N ALA A 23 5.48 1.25 20.77
CA ALA A 23 6.03 2.58 20.56
C ALA A 23 5.76 3.10 19.13
N LEU A 24 5.89 2.25 18.10
CA LEU A 24 5.52 2.59 16.72
C LEU A 24 4.02 2.88 16.59
N TYR A 25 3.18 2.06 17.21
CA TYR A 25 1.73 2.23 17.21
C TYR A 25 1.32 3.56 17.87
N LYS A 26 1.85 3.86 19.05
CA LYS A 26 1.64 5.14 19.76
C LYS A 26 2.17 6.34 18.96
N ALA A 27 3.22 6.16 18.16
CA ALA A 27 3.76 7.21 17.27
C ALA A 27 2.88 7.50 16.04
N GLY A 28 1.95 6.59 15.69
CA GLY A 28 0.97 6.78 14.63
C GLY A 28 0.99 5.74 13.51
N MET A 29 1.73 4.63 13.66
CA MET A 29 1.68 3.49 12.73
C MET A 29 0.27 2.89 12.66
N ASN A 30 -0.16 2.47 11.47
CA ASN A 30 -1.46 1.83 11.23
C ASN A 30 -1.33 0.38 10.75
N VAL A 31 -0.32 0.11 9.93
CA VAL A 31 -0.08 -1.21 9.33
C VAL A 31 1.39 -1.57 9.48
N VAL A 32 1.65 -2.83 9.81
CA VAL A 32 2.99 -3.42 9.80
C VAL A 32 3.23 -4.09 8.46
N ARG A 33 4.35 -3.77 7.82
CA ARG A 33 4.85 -4.47 6.64
C ARG A 33 5.88 -5.51 7.04
N LEU A 34 5.71 -6.73 6.54
CA LEU A 34 6.68 -7.83 6.62
C LEU A 34 7.37 -7.98 5.26
N ASN A 35 8.69 -7.85 5.20
CA ASN A 35 9.43 -8.01 3.94
C ASN A 35 9.97 -9.45 3.82
N THR A 36 9.30 -10.28 3.02
CA THR A 36 9.65 -11.71 2.88
C THR A 36 10.93 -11.96 2.07
N ALA A 37 11.49 -10.94 1.42
CA ALA A 37 12.80 -11.03 0.78
C ALA A 37 13.92 -11.34 1.79
N HIS A 38 13.76 -10.90 3.05
CA HIS A 38 14.81 -11.00 4.09
C HIS A 38 14.38 -11.78 5.34
N MET A 39 13.14 -12.25 5.40
CA MET A 39 12.59 -12.94 6.57
C MET A 39 12.31 -14.42 6.26
N MET A 40 12.51 -15.24 7.29
CA MET A 40 12.12 -16.66 7.34
C MET A 40 10.85 -16.81 8.19
N GLU A 41 10.19 -17.97 8.09
CA GLU A 41 8.91 -18.24 8.75
C GLU A 41 8.96 -17.98 10.27
N GLU A 42 10.01 -18.40 10.97
CA GLU A 42 10.12 -18.20 12.42
C GLU A 42 10.16 -16.70 12.80
N GLY A 43 10.83 -15.90 11.96
CA GLY A 43 10.89 -14.45 12.09
C GLY A 43 9.51 -13.82 11.82
N LEU A 44 8.83 -14.26 10.76
CA LEU A 44 7.48 -13.79 10.42
C LEU A 44 6.49 -14.07 11.56
N THR A 45 6.47 -15.29 12.08
CA THR A 45 5.59 -15.70 13.20
C THR A 45 5.84 -14.84 14.44
N ARG A 46 7.11 -14.59 14.77
CA ARG A 46 7.48 -13.73 15.91
C ARG A 46 6.94 -12.32 15.76
N VAL A 47 7.07 -11.71 14.58
CA VAL A 47 6.54 -10.35 14.34
C VAL A 47 5.01 -10.35 14.43
N VAL A 48 4.32 -11.30 13.78
CA VAL A 48 2.85 -11.37 13.79
C VAL A 48 2.31 -11.48 15.21
N ASN A 49 2.85 -12.40 16.01
CA ASN A 49 2.41 -12.61 17.38
C ASN A 49 2.57 -11.34 18.22
N ASN A 50 3.74 -10.69 18.15
CA ASN A 50 3.99 -9.47 18.91
C ASN A 50 3.09 -8.31 18.47
N VAL A 51 2.80 -8.18 17.16
CA VAL A 51 1.85 -7.18 16.65
C VAL A 51 0.45 -7.41 17.20
N ARG A 52 -0.02 -8.66 17.20
CA ARG A 52 -1.34 -9.04 17.72
C ARG A 52 -1.43 -8.85 19.24
N THR A 53 -0.34 -9.07 19.99
CA THR A 53 -0.26 -8.73 21.43
C THR A 53 -0.42 -7.23 21.68
N VAL A 54 0.17 -6.37 20.85
CA VAL A 54 0.05 -4.91 21.01
C VAL A 54 -1.36 -4.43 20.71
N SER A 55 -1.92 -4.81 19.56
CA SER A 55 -3.28 -4.43 19.19
C SER A 55 -3.81 -5.22 18.02
N ASP A 56 -5.05 -5.71 18.15
CA ASP A 56 -5.80 -6.30 17.03
C ASP A 56 -6.25 -5.25 15.98
N ARG A 57 -5.93 -3.96 16.18
CA ARG A 57 -6.25 -2.88 15.23
C ARG A 57 -5.19 -2.70 14.15
N ILE A 58 -4.00 -3.25 14.35
CA ILE A 58 -2.87 -3.08 13.44
C ILE A 58 -3.03 -4.05 12.28
N GLY A 59 -3.17 -3.53 11.06
CA GLY A 59 -3.15 -4.37 9.87
C GLY A 59 -1.76 -4.96 9.63
N ILE A 60 -1.69 -6.17 9.09
CA ILE A 60 -0.43 -6.81 8.70
C ILE A 60 -0.42 -7.04 7.19
N LEU A 61 0.62 -6.51 6.53
CA LEU A 61 0.85 -6.58 5.10
C LEU A 61 2.12 -7.40 4.84
N MET A 62 1.97 -8.53 4.16
CA MET A 62 3.09 -9.31 3.67
C MET A 62 3.53 -8.78 2.31
N ASP A 63 4.78 -8.35 2.18
CA ASP A 63 5.37 -7.95 0.90
C ASP A 63 6.13 -9.14 0.30
N THR A 64 5.64 -9.61 -0.86
CA THR A 64 6.25 -10.72 -1.59
C THR A 64 7.60 -10.31 -2.16
N LYS A 65 8.50 -11.27 -2.37
CA LYS A 65 9.75 -10.95 -3.07
C LYS A 65 9.47 -10.71 -4.56
N GLY A 66 8.65 -11.57 -5.15
CA GLY A 66 8.32 -11.52 -6.56
C GLY A 66 9.42 -12.07 -7.47
N PRO A 67 9.08 -12.27 -8.75
CA PRO A 67 10.00 -12.70 -9.79
C PRO A 67 10.97 -11.56 -10.17
N GLU A 68 12.27 -11.85 -10.27
CA GLU A 68 13.27 -10.87 -10.70
C GLU A 68 14.38 -11.56 -11.49
N VAL A 69 14.99 -10.84 -12.43
CA VAL A 69 16.22 -11.29 -13.10
C VAL A 69 17.41 -10.89 -12.24
N ARG A 70 18.37 -11.80 -12.09
CA ARG A 70 19.63 -11.53 -11.40
C ARG A 70 20.81 -12.03 -12.20
N THR A 71 21.98 -11.44 -11.98
CA THR A 71 23.24 -12.07 -12.40
C THR A 71 23.46 -13.38 -11.64
N THR A 72 24.27 -14.27 -12.20
CA THR A 72 24.69 -15.48 -11.48
C THR A 72 25.82 -15.15 -10.50
N THR A 73 26.34 -16.19 -9.84
CA THR A 73 27.53 -16.04 -8.98
C THR A 73 28.71 -15.62 -9.87
N THR A 74 29.49 -14.64 -9.43
CA THR A 74 30.74 -14.27 -10.10
C THR A 74 31.78 -15.37 -9.93
N VAL A 75 32.67 -15.52 -10.91
CA VAL A 75 33.78 -16.47 -10.83
C VAL A 75 34.57 -16.22 -9.54
N ASN A 76 34.89 -17.30 -8.82
CA ASN A 76 35.55 -17.28 -7.50
C ASN A 76 34.81 -16.48 -6.41
N LYS A 77 33.56 -16.04 -6.64
CA LYS A 77 32.81 -15.11 -5.78
C LYS A 77 33.49 -13.75 -5.58
N GLU A 78 34.39 -13.38 -6.48
CA GLU A 78 35.08 -12.10 -6.43
C GLU A 78 34.31 -11.03 -7.23
N PRO A 79 34.35 -9.75 -6.81
CA PRO A 79 33.79 -8.66 -7.60
C PRO A 79 34.56 -8.47 -8.92
N ILE A 80 33.86 -8.16 -10.00
CA ILE A 80 34.44 -8.01 -11.34
C ILE A 80 34.35 -6.55 -11.77
N PRO A 81 35.49 -5.85 -11.95
CA PRO A 81 35.48 -4.47 -12.43
C PRO A 81 35.17 -4.45 -13.93
N PHE A 82 34.40 -3.45 -14.36
CA PHE A 82 34.11 -3.15 -15.76
C PHE A 82 34.45 -1.71 -16.06
N LYS A 83 34.88 -1.43 -17.30
CA LYS A 83 35.15 -0.06 -17.76
C LYS A 83 34.27 0.34 -18.92
N THR A 84 34.00 1.63 -18.98
CA THR A 84 33.26 2.27 -20.05
C THR A 84 33.85 1.92 -21.43
N GLY A 85 33.00 1.52 -22.38
CA GLY A 85 33.36 1.16 -23.75
C GLY A 85 33.77 -0.30 -23.94
N GLU A 86 33.88 -1.10 -22.87
CA GLU A 86 34.14 -2.54 -23.00
C GLU A 86 32.94 -3.26 -23.62
N ILE A 87 33.22 -4.26 -24.47
CA ILE A 87 32.20 -5.12 -25.07
C ILE A 87 32.17 -6.45 -24.33
N VAL A 88 31.02 -6.76 -23.73
CA VAL A 88 30.79 -7.96 -22.92
C VAL A 88 29.66 -8.79 -23.50
N LYS A 89 29.71 -10.11 -23.27
CA LYS A 89 28.60 -10.99 -23.62
C LYS A 89 27.59 -11.04 -22.47
N VAL A 90 26.30 -11.06 -22.80
CA VAL A 90 25.24 -11.36 -21.83
C VAL A 90 24.42 -12.55 -22.31
N ILE A 91 24.29 -13.58 -21.47
CA ILE A 91 23.57 -14.82 -21.78
C ILE A 91 22.58 -15.21 -20.68
N GLY A 92 21.47 -15.84 -21.07
CA GLY A 92 20.51 -16.44 -20.13
C GLY A 92 20.93 -17.85 -19.69
N ASN A 93 21.88 -17.97 -18.77
CA ASN A 93 22.35 -19.27 -18.27
C ASN A 93 22.48 -19.27 -16.74
N PRO A 94 21.47 -19.76 -15.99
CA PRO A 94 21.49 -19.74 -14.52
C PRO A 94 22.54 -20.67 -13.90
N ASP A 95 23.04 -21.65 -14.66
CA ASP A 95 23.95 -22.69 -14.15
C ASP A 95 25.44 -22.32 -14.35
N GLN A 96 25.72 -21.20 -15.01
CA GLN A 96 27.06 -20.74 -15.33
C GLN A 96 27.47 -19.53 -14.47
N GLU A 97 28.73 -19.50 -14.04
CA GLU A 97 29.30 -18.36 -13.33
C GLU A 97 29.53 -17.17 -14.28
N THR A 98 29.31 -15.97 -13.76
CA THR A 98 29.57 -14.70 -14.45
C THR A 98 31.06 -14.40 -14.41
N SER A 99 31.67 -14.19 -15.58
CA SER A 99 33.07 -13.78 -15.75
C SER A 99 33.15 -12.37 -16.36
N HIS A 100 34.37 -11.85 -16.50
CA HIS A 100 34.61 -10.55 -17.13
C HIS A 100 34.14 -10.52 -18.59
N ASP A 101 34.29 -11.61 -19.34
CA ASP A 101 33.92 -11.64 -20.76
C ASP A 101 32.45 -12.02 -21.00
N CYS A 102 31.78 -12.61 -19.99
CA CYS A 102 30.43 -13.14 -20.11
C CYS A 102 29.64 -13.02 -18.80
N ILE A 103 28.66 -12.11 -18.79
CA ILE A 103 27.69 -11.95 -17.72
C ILE A 103 26.55 -12.94 -17.96
N CYS A 104 26.33 -13.83 -16.99
CA CYS A 104 25.26 -14.80 -17.03
C CYS A 104 24.10 -14.33 -16.15
N VAL A 105 22.87 -14.44 -16.64
CA VAL A 105 21.67 -14.06 -15.88
C VAL A 105 20.77 -15.27 -15.60
N SER A 106 19.96 -15.16 -14.55
CA SER A 106 19.11 -16.23 -14.03
C SER A 106 17.95 -16.61 -14.98
N TYR A 107 17.59 -15.74 -15.91
CA TYR A 107 16.47 -15.94 -16.81
C TYR A 107 16.92 -16.51 -18.16
N LYS A 108 16.58 -17.78 -18.42
CA LYS A 108 17.04 -18.49 -19.63
C LYS A 108 16.62 -17.82 -20.94
N ASN A 109 15.43 -17.22 -20.97
CA ASN A 109 14.90 -16.58 -22.17
C ASN A 109 15.28 -15.09 -22.30
N PHE A 110 16.20 -14.58 -21.46
CA PHE A 110 16.56 -13.17 -21.39
C PHE A 110 17.00 -12.59 -22.74
N VAL A 111 17.85 -13.31 -23.46
CA VAL A 111 18.36 -12.87 -24.77
C VAL A 111 17.23 -12.65 -25.78
N ASN A 112 16.17 -13.46 -25.73
CA ASN A 112 15.06 -13.39 -26.68
C ASN A 112 14.16 -12.17 -26.47
N ASP A 113 13.98 -11.76 -25.22
CA ASP A 113 13.10 -10.65 -24.85
C ASP A 113 13.73 -9.29 -25.20
N LEU A 114 15.07 -9.23 -25.38
CA LEU A 114 15.79 -7.98 -25.67
C LEU A 114 16.06 -7.77 -27.16
N ALA A 115 16.01 -6.49 -27.55
CA ALA A 115 16.33 -6.00 -28.88
C ALA A 115 17.67 -5.24 -28.89
N ILE A 116 18.26 -5.07 -30.08
CA ILE A 116 19.42 -4.18 -30.25
C ILE A 116 18.97 -2.75 -29.91
N GLY A 117 19.77 -2.07 -29.11
CA GLY A 117 19.50 -0.74 -28.59
C GLY A 117 18.83 -0.71 -27.21
N SER A 118 18.40 -1.86 -26.67
CA SER A 118 17.89 -1.96 -25.31
C SER A 118 18.96 -1.63 -24.27
N ASP A 119 18.55 -0.97 -23.19
CA ASP A 119 19.38 -0.72 -22.01
C ASP A 119 19.23 -1.88 -21.02
N ILE A 120 20.34 -2.25 -20.38
CA ILE A 120 20.38 -3.21 -19.28
C ILE A 120 21.06 -2.53 -18.10
N LEU A 121 20.38 -2.53 -16.97
CA LEU A 121 20.84 -1.95 -15.72
C LEU A 121 21.09 -3.08 -14.73
N ILE A 122 22.25 -3.08 -14.06
CA ILE A 122 22.62 -4.09 -13.07
C ILE A 122 22.90 -3.42 -11.73
N ASP A 123 22.50 -4.07 -10.64
CA ASP A 123 22.65 -3.59 -9.26
C ASP A 123 21.97 -2.22 -9.06
N ASP A 124 20.70 -2.16 -9.42
CA ASP A 124 19.85 -0.97 -9.33
C ASP A 124 20.39 0.23 -10.14
N GLY A 125 21.12 -0.06 -11.23
CA GLY A 125 21.69 0.93 -12.15
C GLY A 125 23.14 1.31 -11.86
N ASP A 126 23.83 0.66 -10.92
CA ASP A 126 25.27 0.91 -10.70
C ASP A 126 26.12 0.55 -11.93
N LEU A 127 25.77 -0.52 -12.64
CA LEU A 127 26.38 -0.88 -13.93
C LEU A 127 25.34 -0.78 -15.04
N GLU A 128 25.58 0.11 -16.00
CA GLU A 128 24.76 0.33 -17.16
C GLU A 128 25.44 -0.25 -18.41
N MET A 129 24.66 -0.92 -19.25
CA MET A 129 25.14 -1.42 -20.53
C MET A 129 24.07 -1.33 -21.61
N LYS A 130 24.51 -1.19 -22.85
CA LYS A 130 23.63 -1.08 -24.02
C LYS A 130 23.81 -2.25 -24.96
N VAL A 131 22.73 -2.88 -25.40
CA VAL A 131 22.78 -3.97 -26.37
C VAL A 131 23.18 -3.42 -27.73
N THR A 132 24.38 -3.76 -28.20
CA THR A 132 24.91 -3.32 -29.51
C THR A 132 24.78 -4.39 -30.59
N GLY A 133 24.63 -5.66 -30.20
CA GLY A 133 24.45 -6.77 -31.13
C GLY A 133 23.81 -8.00 -30.49
N LYS A 134 23.37 -8.92 -31.34
CA LYS A 134 22.79 -10.20 -30.93
C LYS A 134 23.29 -11.31 -31.86
N SER A 135 23.79 -12.40 -31.30
CA SER A 135 24.36 -13.52 -32.04
C SER A 135 23.94 -14.84 -31.37
N GLY A 136 22.91 -15.49 -31.93
CA GLY A 136 22.31 -16.68 -31.32
C GLY A 136 21.73 -16.36 -29.94
N ASP A 137 22.02 -17.22 -28.95
CA ASP A 137 21.62 -17.06 -27.54
C ASP A 137 22.57 -16.16 -26.74
N CYS A 138 23.14 -15.14 -27.39
CA CYS A 138 24.06 -14.19 -26.77
C CYS A 138 23.79 -12.76 -27.23
N LEU A 139 23.73 -11.84 -26.27
CA LEU A 139 23.77 -10.40 -26.52
C LEU A 139 25.23 -9.92 -26.46
N LEU A 140 25.59 -8.99 -27.34
CA LEU A 140 26.80 -8.18 -27.22
C LEU A 140 26.38 -6.83 -26.64
N CYS A 141 26.96 -6.47 -25.52
CA CYS A 141 26.63 -5.26 -24.78
C CYS A 141 27.86 -4.39 -24.60
N GLU A 142 27.70 -3.08 -24.77
CA GLU A 142 28.73 -2.08 -24.48
C GLU A 142 28.49 -1.47 -23.10
N ILE A 143 29.50 -1.54 -22.23
CA ILE A 143 29.47 -0.93 -20.90
C ILE A 143 29.43 0.60 -21.03
N GLN A 144 28.48 1.25 -20.36
CA GLN A 144 28.25 2.70 -20.46
C GLN A 144 28.93 3.49 -19.33
N ASN A 145 29.32 2.84 -18.24
CA ASN A 145 29.99 3.48 -17.11
C ASN A 145 30.95 2.52 -16.39
N ASP A 146 31.90 3.08 -15.63
CA ASP A 146 32.79 2.31 -14.78
C ASP A 146 32.03 1.83 -13.53
N ALA A 147 32.06 0.52 -13.27
CA ALA A 147 31.42 -0.07 -12.09
C ALA A 147 32.08 -1.40 -11.70
N THR A 148 31.68 -1.97 -10.56
CA THR A 148 32.15 -3.29 -10.12
C THR A 148 30.98 -4.22 -9.84
N LEU A 149 30.88 -5.29 -10.63
CA LEU A 149 29.81 -6.26 -10.53
C LEU A 149 30.07 -7.26 -9.39
N GLY A 150 29.13 -7.32 -8.44
CA GLY A 150 29.07 -8.40 -7.44
C GLY A 150 28.29 -9.63 -7.92
N SER A 151 28.25 -10.67 -7.08
CA SER A 151 27.42 -11.85 -7.30
C SER A 151 25.93 -11.57 -7.08
N ARG A 152 25.06 -12.17 -7.91
CA ARG A 152 23.59 -12.20 -7.71
C ARG A 152 22.92 -10.83 -7.60
N LYS A 153 23.40 -9.86 -8.38
CA LYS A 153 22.85 -8.50 -8.45
C LYS A 153 21.58 -8.46 -9.28
N SER A 154 20.69 -7.52 -8.97
CA SER A 154 19.46 -7.26 -9.74
C SER A 154 19.81 -6.91 -11.19
N VAL A 155 18.94 -7.31 -12.13
CA VAL A 155 19.04 -6.94 -13.54
C VAL A 155 17.69 -6.40 -13.98
N ASN A 156 17.71 -5.18 -14.51
CA ASN A 156 16.55 -4.42 -14.94
C ASN A 156 16.72 -4.05 -16.42
N VAL A 157 15.62 -4.01 -17.17
CA VAL A 157 15.65 -3.75 -18.62
C VAL A 157 14.55 -2.74 -19.00
N PRO A 158 14.80 -1.44 -18.79
CA PRO A 158 13.80 -0.41 -18.93
C PRO A 158 13.08 -0.46 -20.29
N GLY A 159 11.75 -0.42 -20.25
CA GLY A 159 10.90 -0.43 -21.44
C GLY A 159 10.81 -1.78 -22.17
N VAL A 160 11.40 -2.85 -21.63
CA VAL A 160 11.33 -4.20 -22.19
C VAL A 160 10.38 -5.07 -21.35
N ARG A 161 9.49 -5.79 -22.04
CA ARG A 161 8.59 -6.74 -21.40
C ARG A 161 9.33 -8.06 -21.13
N ILE A 162 9.63 -8.31 -19.86
CA ILE A 162 10.21 -9.59 -19.41
C ILE A 162 9.11 -10.59 -19.07
N ASN A 163 9.14 -11.77 -19.70
CA ASN A 163 8.12 -12.80 -19.50
C ASN A 163 8.48 -13.75 -18.34
N LEU A 164 8.51 -13.20 -17.13
CA LEU A 164 8.62 -13.97 -15.88
C LEU A 164 7.23 -14.40 -15.37
N PRO A 165 7.12 -15.54 -14.64
CA PRO A 165 5.89 -15.93 -13.96
C PRO A 165 5.53 -14.89 -12.90
N SER A 166 4.23 -14.74 -12.60
CA SER A 166 3.74 -13.80 -11.58
C SER A 166 4.28 -14.08 -10.16
N LEU A 167 4.54 -15.35 -9.83
CA LEU A 167 4.97 -15.78 -8.49
C LEU A 167 6.15 -16.74 -8.55
N THR A 168 7.06 -16.61 -7.60
CA THR A 168 8.05 -17.64 -7.31
C THR A 168 7.48 -18.72 -6.37
N GLU A 169 8.14 -19.87 -6.29
CA GLU A 169 7.74 -20.93 -5.33
C GLU A 169 7.83 -20.44 -3.87
N LYS A 170 8.83 -19.61 -3.56
CA LYS A 170 8.95 -18.97 -2.25
C LYS A 170 7.76 -18.05 -1.97
N ASP A 171 7.31 -17.28 -2.95
CA ASP A 171 6.13 -16.42 -2.79
C ASP A 171 4.87 -17.24 -2.52
N ARG A 172 4.67 -18.35 -3.24
CA ARG A 172 3.54 -19.27 -3.02
C ARG A 172 3.52 -19.81 -1.59
N ASN A 173 4.65 -20.29 -1.09
CA ASN A 173 4.77 -20.81 0.28
C ASN A 173 4.49 -19.71 1.33
N ASN A 174 5.04 -18.52 1.12
CA ASN A 174 4.78 -17.38 2.00
C ASN A 174 3.30 -16.96 1.99
N ILE A 175 2.63 -17.03 0.84
CA ILE A 175 1.20 -16.72 0.72
C ILE A 175 0.38 -17.74 1.51
N LEU A 176 0.67 -19.04 1.38
CA LEU A 176 0.00 -20.09 2.16
C LEU A 176 0.21 -19.87 3.67
N TRP A 177 1.45 -19.57 4.08
CA TRP A 177 1.77 -19.22 5.44
C TRP A 177 0.97 -17.99 5.94
N ALA A 178 0.81 -16.96 5.10
CA ALA A 178 0.03 -15.77 5.44
C ALA A 178 -1.46 -16.06 5.65
N ILE A 179 -2.02 -17.02 4.90
CA ILE A 179 -3.39 -17.51 5.08
C ILE A 179 -3.54 -18.16 6.44
N ASP A 180 -2.63 -19.08 6.79
CA ASP A 180 -2.67 -19.83 8.04
C ASP A 180 -2.53 -18.94 9.30
N HIS A 181 -1.91 -17.75 9.15
CA HIS A 181 -1.67 -16.80 10.23
C HIS A 181 -2.62 -15.59 10.25
N ASP A 182 -3.73 -15.62 9.51
CA ASP A 182 -4.76 -14.56 9.48
C ASP A 182 -4.18 -13.16 9.18
N LEU A 183 -3.25 -13.08 8.22
CA LEU A 183 -2.74 -11.78 7.75
C LEU A 183 -3.82 -10.99 7.00
N ASP A 184 -3.63 -9.69 6.85
CA ASP A 184 -4.67 -8.80 6.30
C ASP A 184 -4.45 -8.52 4.80
N PHE A 185 -3.20 -8.35 4.39
CA PHE A 185 -2.83 -7.97 3.04
C PHE A 185 -1.64 -8.76 2.49
N ILE A 186 -1.63 -8.95 1.17
CA ILE A 186 -0.45 -9.31 0.39
C ILE A 186 -0.13 -8.15 -0.55
N ALA A 187 1.05 -7.55 -0.42
CA ALA A 187 1.60 -6.65 -1.42
C ALA A 187 2.38 -7.48 -2.46
N HIS A 188 1.81 -7.56 -3.65
CA HIS A 188 2.33 -8.36 -4.76
C HIS A 188 3.34 -7.53 -5.56
N SER A 189 4.59 -7.99 -5.56
CA SER A 189 5.71 -7.36 -6.29
C SER A 189 5.63 -7.61 -7.78
N PHE A 190 6.14 -6.66 -8.56
CA PHE A 190 6.29 -6.68 -10.02
C PHE A 190 4.97 -6.96 -10.77
N VAL A 191 3.85 -6.42 -10.28
CA VAL A 191 2.55 -6.57 -10.97
C VAL A 191 2.56 -5.75 -12.25
N ARG A 192 2.34 -6.42 -13.37
CA ARG A 192 2.34 -5.83 -14.71
C ARG A 192 0.96 -5.74 -15.33
N ASN A 193 0.06 -6.65 -14.95
CA ASN A 193 -1.25 -6.78 -15.58
C ASN A 193 -2.27 -7.43 -14.62
N LYS A 194 -3.53 -7.49 -15.06
CA LYS A 194 -4.64 -8.10 -14.32
C LYS A 194 -4.41 -9.56 -13.96
N GLN A 195 -3.75 -10.35 -14.82
CA GLN A 195 -3.54 -11.78 -14.60
C GLN A 195 -2.60 -12.05 -13.41
N ASP A 196 -1.57 -11.23 -13.22
CA ASP A 196 -0.65 -11.36 -12.08
C ASP A 196 -1.43 -11.29 -10.74
N VAL A 197 -2.40 -10.37 -10.63
CA VAL A 197 -3.26 -10.25 -9.44
C VAL A 197 -4.20 -11.46 -9.30
N LEU A 198 -4.79 -11.92 -10.41
CA LEU A 198 -5.69 -13.08 -10.41
C LEU A 198 -4.97 -14.38 -10.03
N ASP A 199 -3.68 -14.50 -10.28
CA ASP A 199 -2.91 -15.68 -9.90
C ASP A 199 -2.78 -15.82 -8.38
N ILE A 200 -2.58 -14.72 -7.64
CA ILE A 200 -2.68 -14.74 -6.17
C ILE A 200 -4.14 -14.97 -5.75
N GLN A 201 -5.10 -14.29 -6.38
CA GLN A 201 -6.51 -14.42 -6.03
C GLN A 201 -6.97 -15.88 -6.09
N ARG A 202 -6.54 -16.64 -7.09
CA ARG A 202 -6.83 -18.08 -7.22
C ARG A 202 -6.35 -18.88 -5.99
N ILE A 203 -5.13 -18.63 -5.52
CA ILE A 203 -4.58 -19.30 -4.31
C ILE A 203 -5.41 -18.95 -3.07
N LEU A 204 -5.83 -17.68 -2.95
CA LEU A 204 -6.66 -17.22 -1.84
C LEU A 204 -8.05 -17.88 -1.90
N ASP A 205 -8.68 -17.93 -3.07
CA ASP A 205 -10.00 -18.51 -3.28
C ASP A 205 -10.03 -20.02 -3.00
N GLU A 206 -8.99 -20.75 -3.45
CA GLU A 206 -8.82 -22.19 -3.15
C GLU A 206 -8.76 -22.49 -1.65
N ARG A 207 -8.37 -21.51 -0.82
CA ARG A 207 -8.30 -21.60 0.64
C ARG A 207 -9.41 -20.82 1.35
N ASN A 208 -10.38 -20.27 0.61
CA ASN A 208 -11.42 -19.37 1.14
C ASN A 208 -10.84 -18.21 1.99
N SER A 209 -9.67 -17.72 1.61
CA SER A 209 -8.95 -16.70 2.36
C SER A 209 -9.49 -15.29 2.04
N PRO A 210 -9.87 -14.50 3.05
CA PRO A 210 -10.38 -13.14 2.85
C PRO A 210 -9.27 -12.08 2.69
N ILE A 211 -8.00 -12.49 2.61
CA ILE A 211 -6.84 -11.59 2.43
C ILE A 211 -7.02 -10.68 1.21
N LYS A 212 -6.53 -9.45 1.31
CA LYS A 212 -6.63 -8.46 0.24
C LYS A 212 -5.30 -8.22 -0.46
N ILE A 213 -5.33 -8.11 -1.79
CA ILE A 213 -4.13 -7.94 -2.61
C ILE A 213 -3.89 -6.46 -2.88
N ILE A 214 -2.68 -5.98 -2.57
CA ILE A 214 -2.16 -4.67 -2.94
C ILE A 214 -1.20 -4.87 -4.11
N ALA A 215 -1.53 -4.38 -5.30
CA ALA A 215 -0.64 -4.48 -6.45
C ALA A 215 0.51 -3.47 -6.32
N LYS A 216 1.77 -3.93 -6.39
CA LYS A 216 2.94 -3.04 -6.41
C LYS A 216 3.27 -2.70 -7.85
N ILE A 217 3.25 -1.41 -8.17
CA ILE A 217 3.56 -0.88 -9.49
C ILE A 217 5.02 -0.42 -9.49
N GLU A 218 5.84 -1.15 -10.23
CA GLU A 218 7.30 -1.09 -10.19
C GLU A 218 7.93 -0.92 -11.59
N ASN A 219 7.15 -0.98 -12.67
CA ASN A 219 7.63 -0.82 -14.04
C ASN A 219 6.61 -0.13 -14.95
N GLN A 220 7.01 0.16 -16.18
CA GLN A 220 6.15 0.84 -17.17
C GLN A 220 4.90 0.02 -17.54
N GLU A 221 5.00 -1.30 -17.68
CA GLU A 221 3.85 -2.16 -18.04
C GLU A 221 2.75 -2.08 -16.98
N GLY A 222 3.10 -2.13 -15.69
CA GLY A 222 2.14 -1.95 -14.59
C GLY A 222 1.53 -0.54 -14.53
N VAL A 223 2.28 0.48 -14.96
CA VAL A 223 1.75 1.85 -15.08
C VAL A 223 0.74 1.94 -16.22
N ASP A 224 1.03 1.34 -17.37
CA ASP A 224 0.19 1.37 -18.56
C ASP A 224 -1.10 0.56 -18.39
N ASN A 225 -1.04 -0.54 -17.61
CA ASN A 225 -2.17 -1.44 -17.34
C ASN A 225 -2.89 -1.13 -16.01
N ILE A 226 -2.67 0.06 -15.42
CA ILE A 226 -3.18 0.36 -14.08
C ILE A 226 -4.70 0.22 -13.96
N GLU A 227 -5.46 0.55 -15.01
CA GLU A 227 -6.91 0.42 -15.01
C GLU A 227 -7.38 -1.03 -14.81
N GLU A 228 -6.85 -1.98 -15.58
CA GLU A 228 -7.25 -3.39 -15.47
C GLU A 228 -6.76 -4.04 -14.16
N ILE A 229 -5.59 -3.63 -13.65
CA ILE A 229 -5.08 -4.05 -12.34
C ILE A 229 -6.03 -3.57 -11.25
N LEU A 230 -6.48 -2.31 -11.34
CA LEU A 230 -7.42 -1.71 -10.41
C LEU A 230 -8.84 -2.30 -10.49
N GLU A 231 -9.19 -3.15 -11.47
CA GLU A 231 -10.46 -3.87 -11.43
C GLU A 231 -10.44 -4.94 -10.34
N VAL A 232 -9.32 -5.66 -10.21
CA VAL A 232 -9.20 -6.88 -9.40
C VAL A 232 -8.41 -6.69 -8.11
N ALA A 233 -7.48 -5.74 -8.04
CA ALA A 233 -6.69 -5.47 -6.83
C ALA A 233 -7.54 -4.78 -5.75
N TYR A 234 -7.24 -4.98 -4.47
CA TYR A 234 -7.89 -4.20 -3.40
C TYR A 234 -7.36 -2.77 -3.34
N GLY A 235 -6.08 -2.57 -3.63
CA GLY A 235 -5.40 -1.28 -3.66
C GLY A 235 -4.07 -1.37 -4.38
N VAL A 236 -3.33 -0.26 -4.40
CA VAL A 236 -2.05 -0.14 -5.10
C VAL A 236 -0.96 0.38 -4.18
N MET A 237 0.27 -0.08 -4.37
CA MET A 237 1.48 0.48 -3.80
C MET A 237 2.38 1.01 -4.92
N ILE A 238 2.73 2.28 -4.84
CA ILE A 238 3.64 2.95 -5.78
C ILE A 238 5.04 2.85 -5.20
N ALA A 239 5.83 1.90 -5.70
CA ALA A 239 7.19 1.64 -5.23
C ALA A 239 8.19 2.44 -6.06
N ARG A 240 8.49 3.66 -5.60
CA ARG A 240 9.26 4.67 -6.36
C ARG A 240 10.72 4.31 -6.59
N GLY A 241 11.31 3.52 -5.69
CA GLY A 241 12.67 3.01 -5.84
C GLY A 241 12.76 2.11 -7.07
N ASP A 242 11.99 1.03 -7.09
CA ASP A 242 11.95 0.08 -8.20
C ASP A 242 11.46 0.74 -9.50
N LEU A 243 10.40 1.56 -9.40
CA LEU A 243 9.90 2.31 -10.55
C LEU A 243 10.94 3.29 -11.10
N GLY A 244 11.74 3.94 -10.25
CA GLY A 244 12.79 4.87 -10.66
C GLY A 244 13.95 4.22 -11.41
N ILE A 245 14.08 2.89 -11.35
CA ILE A 245 15.03 2.11 -12.15
C ILE A 245 14.44 1.81 -13.53
N GLU A 246 13.14 1.48 -13.58
CA GLU A 246 12.47 1.01 -14.81
C GLU A 246 11.91 2.14 -15.69
N VAL A 247 11.72 3.35 -15.15
CA VAL A 247 11.25 4.51 -15.91
C VAL A 247 12.11 5.75 -15.65
N PRO A 248 12.20 6.69 -16.62
CA PRO A 248 12.97 7.93 -16.44
C PRO A 248 12.55 8.70 -15.18
N ALA A 249 13.53 9.08 -14.36
CA ALA A 249 13.31 9.68 -13.04
C ALA A 249 12.45 10.95 -13.10
N GLU A 250 12.57 11.75 -14.16
CA GLU A 250 11.79 12.97 -14.37
C GLU A 250 10.28 12.71 -14.58
N LYS A 251 9.90 11.48 -14.98
CA LYS A 251 8.50 11.08 -15.14
C LYS A 251 7.84 10.60 -13.85
N ILE A 252 8.62 10.18 -12.86
CA ILE A 252 8.14 9.59 -11.59
C ILE A 252 7.09 10.48 -10.89
N PRO A 253 7.29 11.80 -10.72
CA PRO A 253 6.28 12.63 -10.05
C PRO A 253 4.93 12.66 -10.80
N GLY A 254 4.98 12.64 -12.14
CA GLY A 254 3.80 12.60 -12.99
C GLY A 254 3.04 11.28 -12.88
N ILE A 255 3.78 10.16 -12.92
CA ILE A 255 3.24 8.81 -12.78
C ILE A 255 2.61 8.63 -11.39
N GLN A 256 3.31 9.01 -10.32
CA GLN A 256 2.76 8.94 -8.95
C GLN A 256 1.42 9.67 -8.84
N ARG A 257 1.34 10.91 -9.35
CA ARG A 257 0.11 11.70 -9.33
C ARG A 257 -1.02 11.02 -10.12
N MET A 258 -0.70 10.43 -11.26
CA MET A 258 -1.66 9.70 -12.09
C MET A 258 -2.20 8.46 -11.37
N LEU A 259 -1.31 7.63 -10.83
CA LEU A 259 -1.68 6.39 -10.12
C LEU A 259 -2.54 6.69 -8.88
N ILE A 260 -2.16 7.69 -8.08
CA ILE A 260 -2.98 8.12 -6.92
C ILE A 260 -4.37 8.55 -7.38
N ARG A 261 -4.47 9.37 -8.43
CA ARG A 261 -5.76 9.83 -8.97
C ARG A 261 -6.65 8.64 -9.37
N LYS A 262 -6.12 7.69 -10.14
CA LYS A 262 -6.85 6.52 -10.61
C LYS A 262 -7.38 5.67 -9.45
N CYS A 263 -6.57 5.45 -8.42
CA CYS A 263 -6.99 4.74 -7.22
C CYS A 263 -8.15 5.43 -6.49
N VAL A 264 -8.07 6.75 -6.33
CA VAL A 264 -9.12 7.55 -5.67
C VAL A 264 -10.42 7.55 -6.47
N GLU A 265 -10.35 7.68 -7.80
CA GLU A 265 -11.50 7.62 -8.70
C GLU A 265 -12.29 6.31 -8.55
N VAL A 266 -11.58 5.18 -8.40
CA VAL A 266 -12.19 3.86 -8.17
C VAL A 266 -12.35 3.48 -6.69
N LYS A 267 -12.11 4.43 -5.78
CA LYS A 267 -12.37 4.29 -4.34
C LYS A 267 -11.53 3.19 -3.67
N LYS A 268 -10.32 2.93 -4.20
CA LYS A 268 -9.36 1.93 -3.71
C LYS A 268 -8.16 2.61 -3.03
N PRO A 269 -7.64 2.08 -1.92
CA PRO A 269 -6.52 2.67 -1.21
C PRO A 269 -5.24 2.65 -2.03
N VAL A 270 -4.45 3.72 -1.91
CA VAL A 270 -3.12 3.83 -2.50
C VAL A 270 -2.06 4.13 -1.44
N ILE A 271 -0.92 3.44 -1.55
CA ILE A 271 0.26 3.59 -0.69
C ILE A 271 1.39 4.19 -1.53
N VAL A 272 1.98 5.30 -1.08
CA VAL A 272 3.24 5.78 -1.65
C VAL A 272 4.39 5.22 -0.82
N ALA A 273 5.32 4.53 -1.48
CA ALA A 273 6.35 3.75 -0.84
C ALA A 273 7.75 4.12 -1.32
N THR A 274 8.75 3.77 -0.49
CA THR A 274 10.21 3.96 -0.69
C THR A 274 10.65 5.42 -0.73
N GLN A 275 11.90 5.67 -0.33
CA GLN A 275 12.54 7.01 -0.35
C GLN A 275 11.72 8.12 0.34
N MET A 276 10.98 7.81 1.41
CA MET A 276 10.14 8.80 2.10
C MET A 276 10.94 9.62 3.14
N LEU A 277 11.58 8.95 4.10
CA LEU A 277 12.42 9.55 5.14
C LEU A 277 13.78 8.83 5.19
N HIS A 278 14.31 8.45 4.03
CA HIS A 278 15.49 7.58 3.90
C HIS A 278 16.70 8.07 4.71
N SER A 279 16.95 9.39 4.75
CA SER A 279 18.03 9.98 5.54
C SER A 279 17.89 9.68 7.04
N MET A 280 16.68 9.41 7.54
CA MET A 280 16.41 9.07 8.94
C MET A 280 16.81 7.66 9.34
N ILE A 281 17.26 6.82 8.39
CA ILE A 281 17.96 5.58 8.71
C ILE A 281 19.18 5.91 9.58
N ASN A 282 19.92 6.96 9.22
CA ASN A 282 21.17 7.34 9.88
C ASN A 282 21.08 8.62 10.70
N ASN A 283 20.07 9.46 10.47
CA ASN A 283 19.96 10.79 11.06
C ASN A 283 18.68 10.96 11.89
N PRO A 284 18.70 11.74 12.98
CA PRO A 284 17.51 11.96 13.81
C PRO A 284 16.47 12.89 13.17
N ARG A 285 16.80 13.53 12.04
CA ARG A 285 15.95 14.51 11.34
C ARG A 285 16.06 14.29 9.83
N PRO A 286 14.95 14.44 9.08
CA PRO A 286 15.00 14.34 7.64
C PRO A 286 15.49 15.63 6.98
N THR A 287 15.75 15.53 5.69
CA THR A 287 16.01 16.68 4.83
C THR A 287 14.72 17.46 4.55
N ARG A 288 14.86 18.72 4.11
CA ARG A 288 13.71 19.52 3.65
C ARG A 288 13.07 18.94 2.39
N ALA A 289 13.86 18.30 1.54
CA ALA A 289 13.38 17.65 0.32
C ALA A 289 12.42 16.49 0.65
N GLU A 290 12.81 15.60 1.57
CA GLU A 290 11.97 14.48 2.03
C GLU A 290 10.66 14.95 2.67
N VAL A 291 10.71 16.00 3.51
CA VAL A 291 9.50 16.59 4.10
C VAL A 291 8.56 17.14 3.02
N THR A 292 9.12 17.79 1.99
CA THR A 292 8.34 18.35 0.88
C THR A 292 7.73 17.24 0.02
N ASP A 293 8.47 16.17 -0.23
CA ASP A 293 8.02 15.01 -0.98
C ASP A 293 6.84 14.29 -0.28
N ILE A 294 6.96 14.04 1.01
CA ILE A 294 5.86 13.52 1.85
C ILE A 294 4.63 14.42 1.76
N ALA A 295 4.81 15.73 1.93
CA ALA A 295 3.71 16.68 1.86
C ALA A 295 3.03 16.65 0.48
N ASN A 296 3.80 16.55 -0.60
CA ASN A 296 3.27 16.44 -1.96
C ASN A 296 2.46 15.15 -2.18
N ALA A 297 2.93 14.00 -1.69
CA ALA A 297 2.15 12.76 -1.75
C ALA A 297 0.77 12.90 -1.05
N ILE A 298 0.72 13.63 0.06
CA ILE A 298 -0.53 13.95 0.77
C ILE A 298 -1.38 14.96 0.01
N TYR A 299 -0.76 15.99 -0.58
CA TYR A 299 -1.46 16.92 -1.46
C TYR A 299 -2.04 16.22 -2.69
N TYR A 300 -1.42 15.15 -3.18
CA TYR A 300 -2.02 14.30 -4.23
C TYR A 300 -3.09 13.35 -3.72
N ARG A 301 -3.37 13.33 -2.41
CA ARG A 301 -4.42 12.54 -1.76
C ARG A 301 -4.10 11.06 -1.60
N THR A 302 -2.84 10.70 -1.37
CA THR A 302 -2.50 9.32 -0.98
C THR A 302 -3.25 8.88 0.29
N ASP A 303 -3.69 7.63 0.35
CA ASP A 303 -4.31 7.09 1.56
C ASP A 303 -3.26 6.76 2.63
N ALA A 304 -2.11 6.25 2.21
CA ALA A 304 -1.05 5.82 3.11
C ALA A 304 0.35 6.19 2.58
N LEU A 305 1.28 6.27 3.53
CA LEU A 305 2.71 6.43 3.30
C LEU A 305 3.46 5.27 3.96
N MET A 306 4.54 4.80 3.34
CA MET A 306 5.28 3.65 3.84
C MET A 306 6.73 3.99 4.22
N LEU A 307 7.11 3.57 5.42
CA LEU A 307 8.50 3.55 5.89
C LEU A 307 9.11 2.16 5.68
N SER A 308 10.30 2.13 5.11
CA SER A 308 11.04 0.93 4.73
C SER A 308 12.22 0.70 5.70
N GLY A 309 13.44 1.06 5.30
CA GLY A 309 14.63 0.89 6.13
C GLY A 309 14.59 1.73 7.40
N GLU A 310 13.89 2.87 7.36
CA GLU A 310 13.76 3.82 8.47
C GLU A 310 13.26 3.14 9.75
N THR A 311 12.29 2.22 9.62
CA THR A 311 11.70 1.50 10.76
C THR A 311 12.24 0.10 10.94
N ALA A 312 12.72 -0.53 9.85
CA ALA A 312 13.21 -1.90 9.89
C ALA A 312 14.59 -2.04 10.56
N TYR A 313 15.55 -1.18 10.19
CA TYR A 313 16.94 -1.24 10.66
C TYR A 313 17.55 0.14 10.96
N GLY A 314 16.77 1.22 10.81
CA GLY A 314 17.22 2.58 11.10
C GLY A 314 17.52 2.83 12.57
N LYS A 315 18.39 3.83 12.81
CA LYS A 315 18.77 4.30 14.15
C LYS A 315 17.61 5.02 14.86
N TYR A 316 16.68 5.62 14.10
CA TYR A 316 15.62 6.50 14.63
C TYR A 316 14.20 6.11 14.16
N PRO A 317 13.74 4.87 14.38
CA PRO A 317 12.50 4.37 13.81
C PRO A 317 11.25 5.02 14.43
N ILE A 318 11.25 5.27 15.74
CA ILE A 318 10.10 5.90 16.42
C ILE A 318 10.01 7.37 15.99
N GLU A 319 11.14 8.04 15.88
CA GLU A 319 11.24 9.41 15.39
C GLU A 319 10.81 9.53 13.93
N ALA A 320 11.12 8.55 13.07
CA ALA A 320 10.67 8.51 11.69
C ALA A 320 9.13 8.45 11.62
N VAL A 321 8.48 7.55 12.37
CA VAL A 321 7.01 7.49 12.45
C VAL A 321 6.43 8.79 13.02
N ARG A 322 7.00 9.33 14.10
CA ARG A 322 6.56 10.60 14.69
C ARG A 322 6.68 11.77 13.71
N THR A 323 7.76 11.81 12.93
CA THR A 323 8.03 12.83 11.94
C THR A 323 7.02 12.73 10.79
N MET A 324 6.83 11.53 10.24
CA MET A 324 5.80 11.25 9.24
C MET A 324 4.40 11.66 9.73
N THR A 325 4.05 11.33 10.98
CA THR A 325 2.79 11.75 11.60
C THR A 325 2.66 13.28 11.72
N LYS A 326 3.72 13.99 12.10
CA LYS A 326 3.72 15.46 12.22
C LYS A 326 3.56 16.13 10.86
N VAL A 327 4.32 15.68 9.86
CA VAL A 327 4.23 16.22 8.49
C VAL A 327 2.83 15.96 7.92
N ALA A 328 2.29 14.75 8.11
CA ALA A 328 0.94 14.43 7.63
C ALA A 328 -0.13 15.35 8.23
N ARG A 329 -0.10 15.55 9.55
CA ARG A 329 -1.04 16.45 10.23
C ARG A 329 -0.92 17.90 9.78
N GLU A 330 0.26 18.35 9.36
CA GLU A 330 0.46 19.72 8.91
C GLU A 330 0.00 19.89 7.46
N ALA A 331 0.42 18.99 6.57
CA ALA A 331 -0.01 18.98 5.17
C ALA A 331 -1.53 18.83 5.02
N GLU A 332 -2.17 18.06 5.89
CA GLU A 332 -3.63 17.91 5.89
C GLU A 332 -4.39 19.21 6.21
N LYS A 333 -3.79 20.14 6.98
CA LYS A 333 -4.42 21.44 7.29
C LYS A 333 -4.32 22.44 6.15
N THR A 334 -3.21 22.41 5.42
CA THR A 334 -2.90 23.35 4.33
C THR A 334 -3.42 22.87 2.98
N LYS A 335 -4.00 21.67 2.94
CA LYS A 335 -4.65 21.11 1.77
C LYS A 335 -5.77 22.04 1.26
N LEU A 336 -5.72 22.35 -0.03
CA LEU A 336 -6.77 23.08 -0.73
C LEU A 336 -7.83 22.11 -1.27
N SER A 337 -9.10 22.30 -0.91
CA SER A 337 -10.23 21.52 -1.42
C SER A 337 -10.43 21.67 -2.93
N ALA A 338 -10.03 22.80 -3.52
CA ALA A 338 -10.02 23.01 -4.96
C ALA A 338 -9.16 21.98 -5.72
N ASN A 339 -8.18 21.37 -5.05
CA ASN A 339 -7.31 20.34 -5.61
C ASN A 339 -7.80 18.91 -5.30
N ASP A 340 -9.02 18.75 -4.78
CA ASP A 340 -9.58 17.42 -4.57
C ASP A 340 -9.86 16.70 -5.89
N ILE A 341 -9.54 15.42 -5.91
CA ILE A 341 -9.80 14.55 -7.06
C ILE A 341 -11.32 14.37 -7.18
N ARG A 342 -11.85 14.62 -8.38
CA ARG A 342 -13.26 14.33 -8.68
C ARG A 342 -13.45 12.81 -8.73
N VAL A 343 -14.13 12.28 -7.72
CA VAL A 343 -14.62 10.89 -7.74
C VAL A 343 -15.90 10.86 -8.57
N PRO A 344 -15.93 10.12 -9.70
CA PRO A 344 -17.12 10.03 -10.56
C PRO A 344 -18.28 9.32 -9.85
N ILE A 345 -19.50 9.75 -10.18
CA ILE A 345 -20.76 9.08 -9.85
C ILE A 345 -21.61 9.12 -11.12
N GLU A 346 -21.15 8.43 -12.16
CA GLU A 346 -21.71 8.46 -13.51
C GLU A 346 -21.61 7.05 -14.12
N GLY A 347 -22.46 6.74 -15.12
CA GLY A 347 -22.43 5.45 -15.82
C GLY A 347 -22.75 4.25 -14.93
N ASN A 348 -21.86 3.25 -14.91
CA ASN A 348 -22.01 2.04 -14.08
C ASN A 348 -21.83 2.29 -12.57
N ASP A 349 -21.49 3.52 -12.17
CA ASP A 349 -21.19 3.94 -10.79
C ASP A 349 -22.38 4.61 -10.09
N LEU A 350 -23.62 4.40 -10.59
CA LEU A 350 -24.90 4.83 -10.03
C LEU A 350 -25.27 4.06 -8.74
N ASP A 351 -24.32 3.97 -7.82
CA ASP A 351 -24.48 3.28 -6.56
C ASP A 351 -25.00 4.22 -5.47
N VAL A 352 -26.08 3.81 -4.79
CA VAL A 352 -26.70 4.56 -3.68
C VAL A 352 -25.69 4.82 -2.56
N THR A 353 -24.83 3.85 -2.25
CA THR A 353 -23.81 4.02 -1.19
C THR A 353 -22.81 5.11 -1.57
N SER A 354 -22.35 5.14 -2.82
CA SER A 354 -21.45 6.19 -3.34
C SER A 354 -22.11 7.57 -3.26
N PHE A 355 -23.38 7.69 -3.68
CA PHE A 355 -24.10 8.95 -3.63
C PHE A 355 -24.28 9.48 -2.20
N LEU A 356 -24.74 8.64 -1.27
CA LEU A 356 -24.94 9.01 0.13
C LEU A 356 -23.62 9.35 0.83
N ALA A 357 -22.56 8.60 0.56
CA ALA A 357 -21.22 8.91 1.08
C ALA A 357 -20.75 10.31 0.63
N LYS A 358 -20.98 10.68 -0.63
CA LYS A 358 -20.67 12.02 -1.13
C LYS A 358 -21.48 13.09 -0.39
N GLN A 359 -22.78 12.86 -0.17
CA GLN A 359 -23.62 13.83 0.55
C GLN A 359 -23.19 13.97 2.03
N ALA A 360 -22.82 12.87 2.67
CA ALA A 360 -22.29 12.89 4.03
C ALA A 360 -21.02 13.73 4.12
N VAL A 361 -20.05 13.51 3.22
CA VAL A 361 -18.82 14.31 3.17
C VAL A 361 -19.12 15.78 2.85
N LYS A 362 -20.07 16.06 1.96
CA LYS A 362 -20.50 17.43 1.66
C LYS A 362 -21.12 18.10 2.89
N SER A 363 -21.83 17.35 3.74
CA SER A 363 -22.44 17.87 4.97
C SER A 363 -21.40 18.41 5.97
N SER A 364 -20.20 17.83 6.03
CA SER A 364 -19.09 18.35 6.84
C SER A 364 -18.73 19.79 6.48
N SER A 365 -18.75 20.13 5.19
CA SER A 365 -18.41 21.47 4.71
C SER A 365 -19.56 22.49 4.81
N LYS A 366 -20.82 22.03 4.87
CA LYS A 366 -22.01 22.90 4.79
C LYS A 366 -22.78 23.03 6.10
N LEU A 367 -22.79 21.97 6.91
CA LEU A 367 -23.53 21.88 8.16
C LEU A 367 -22.61 21.71 9.36
N HIS A 368 -21.29 21.82 9.15
CA HIS A 368 -20.26 21.69 10.18
C HIS A 368 -20.36 20.39 10.99
N VAL A 369 -20.74 19.29 10.31
CA VAL A 369 -20.75 17.95 10.89
C VAL A 369 -19.35 17.59 11.38
N LYS A 370 -19.24 17.27 12.67
CA LYS A 370 -17.95 17.05 13.33
C LYS A 370 -17.40 15.64 13.13
N ALA A 371 -18.29 14.66 12.96
CA ALA A 371 -17.94 13.28 12.70
C ALA A 371 -18.93 12.64 11.73
N ILE A 372 -18.41 11.80 10.85
CA ILE A 372 -19.23 10.91 10.02
C ILE A 372 -19.12 9.53 10.63
N ILE A 373 -20.24 8.91 10.98
CA ILE A 373 -20.32 7.59 11.58
C ILE A 373 -20.90 6.65 10.53
N THR A 374 -20.29 5.48 10.36
CA THR A 374 -20.82 4.43 9.51
C THR A 374 -20.62 3.10 10.20
N ASP A 375 -21.58 2.21 10.05
CA ASP A 375 -21.35 0.81 10.30
C ASP A 375 -21.00 0.08 9.00
N SER A 376 -20.32 -1.07 9.08
CA SER A 376 -19.79 -1.71 7.89
C SER A 376 -19.40 -3.18 8.10
N TYR A 377 -19.98 -4.07 7.29
CA TYR A 377 -19.60 -5.49 7.21
C TYR A 377 -18.39 -5.75 6.30
N THR A 378 -18.21 -5.03 5.17
CA THR A 378 -17.16 -5.30 4.15
C THR A 378 -16.08 -4.20 4.04
N GLY A 379 -16.28 -3.08 4.74
CA GLY A 379 -15.45 -1.87 4.65
C GLY A 379 -15.84 -0.93 3.50
N ARG A 380 -16.79 -1.32 2.64
CA ARG A 380 -17.12 -0.60 1.39
C ARG A 380 -17.55 0.86 1.66
N THR A 381 -18.53 1.09 2.52
CA THR A 381 -19.02 2.45 2.83
C THR A 381 -17.92 3.33 3.40
N ALA A 382 -17.12 2.81 4.32
CA ALA A 382 -15.99 3.55 4.91
C ALA A 382 -14.94 3.93 3.85
N ARG A 383 -14.64 3.03 2.89
CA ARG A 383 -13.73 3.35 1.77
C ARG A 383 -14.32 4.42 0.84
N TYR A 384 -15.62 4.40 0.59
CA TYR A 384 -16.25 5.41 -0.25
C TYR A 384 -16.21 6.79 0.40
N LEU A 385 -16.53 6.86 1.69
CA LEU A 385 -16.36 8.08 2.49
C LEU A 385 -14.91 8.59 2.45
N ALA A 386 -13.93 7.69 2.58
CA ALA A 386 -12.52 8.02 2.46
C ALA A 386 -12.18 8.62 1.08
N ALA A 387 -12.70 8.04 -0.01
CA ALA A 387 -12.41 8.45 -1.38
C ALA A 387 -12.85 9.88 -1.69
N PHE A 388 -13.94 10.36 -1.09
CA PHE A 388 -14.38 11.76 -1.22
C PHE A 388 -13.54 12.76 -0.41
N ARG A 389 -12.55 12.29 0.37
CA ARG A 389 -11.52 13.08 1.06
C ARG A 389 -12.07 14.22 1.94
N GLY A 390 -13.14 13.93 2.67
CA GLY A 390 -13.77 14.85 3.62
C GLY A 390 -12.83 15.34 4.73
N THR A 391 -13.19 16.48 5.33
CA THR A 391 -12.45 17.09 6.45
C THR A 391 -12.79 16.47 7.81
N SER A 392 -13.94 15.81 7.93
CA SER A 392 -14.34 15.11 9.16
C SER A 392 -13.78 13.69 9.16
N THR A 393 -13.30 13.25 10.32
CA THR A 393 -12.90 11.86 10.53
C THR A 393 -14.11 10.94 10.37
N VAL A 394 -13.93 9.84 9.66
CA VAL A 394 -14.93 8.78 9.49
C VAL A 394 -14.76 7.78 10.62
N PHE A 395 -15.75 7.63 11.47
CA PHE A 395 -15.80 6.59 12.50
C PHE A 395 -16.51 5.36 11.93
N ALA A 396 -15.76 4.28 11.71
CA ALA A 396 -16.29 3.07 11.10
C ALA A 396 -16.46 1.96 12.15
N ILE A 397 -17.69 1.51 12.37
CA ILE A 397 -18.00 0.38 13.23
C ILE A 397 -17.97 -0.88 12.38
N CYS A 398 -17.07 -1.79 12.71
CA CYS A 398 -16.84 -3.02 11.95
C CYS A 398 -17.34 -4.22 12.75
N TYR A 399 -18.16 -5.06 12.10
CA TYR A 399 -18.66 -6.31 12.69
C TYR A 399 -17.63 -7.43 12.71
N ASN A 400 -16.58 -7.29 11.89
CA ASN A 400 -15.50 -8.24 11.76
C ASN A 400 -14.15 -7.54 12.09
N PRO A 401 -13.32 -8.08 13.00
CA PRO A 401 -12.03 -7.49 13.36
C PRO A 401 -11.09 -7.34 12.15
N ARG A 402 -11.13 -8.26 11.18
CA ARG A 402 -10.36 -8.15 9.93
C ARG A 402 -10.71 -6.90 9.14
N VAL A 403 -11.99 -6.52 9.08
CA VAL A 403 -12.42 -5.32 8.35
C VAL A 403 -11.92 -4.06 9.04
N MET A 404 -11.88 -4.05 10.36
CA MET A 404 -11.23 -2.98 11.13
C MET A 404 -9.75 -2.85 10.75
N ARG A 405 -9.01 -3.95 10.66
CA ARG A 405 -7.60 -3.97 10.23
C ARG A 405 -7.44 -3.53 8.77
N MET A 406 -8.34 -3.98 7.88
CA MET A 406 -8.34 -3.60 6.46
C MET A 406 -8.52 -2.09 6.24
N LEU A 407 -9.36 -1.45 7.04
CA LEU A 407 -9.56 0.01 7.00
C LEU A 407 -8.37 0.79 7.58
N GLY A 408 -7.36 0.10 8.13
CA GLY A 408 -6.06 0.67 8.51
C GLY A 408 -5.30 1.32 7.34
N LEU A 409 -5.68 1.02 6.09
CA LEU A 409 -5.16 1.66 4.87
C LEU A 409 -6.09 2.72 4.26
N SER A 410 -7.24 3.04 4.86
CA SER A 410 -8.23 3.96 4.26
C SER A 410 -8.14 5.37 4.85
N TYR A 411 -7.87 6.38 4.02
CA TYR A 411 -7.69 7.78 4.44
C TYR A 411 -8.81 8.27 5.37
N GLY A 412 -8.45 8.87 6.51
CA GLY A 412 -9.42 9.53 7.41
C GLY A 412 -10.37 8.59 8.16
N VAL A 413 -10.23 7.26 7.98
CA VAL A 413 -11.08 6.27 8.66
C VAL A 413 -10.49 5.86 10.01
N TRP A 414 -11.28 5.97 11.06
CA TRP A 414 -11.00 5.42 12.38
C TRP A 414 -11.96 4.25 12.63
N ALA A 415 -11.47 3.05 12.36
CA ALA A 415 -12.28 1.83 12.45
C ALA A 415 -12.22 1.21 13.85
N VAL A 416 -13.35 0.79 14.41
CA VAL A 416 -13.47 0.05 15.67
C VAL A 416 -14.20 -1.26 15.43
N HIS A 417 -13.86 -2.29 16.19
CA HIS A 417 -14.62 -3.54 16.16
C HIS A 417 -15.73 -3.49 17.21
N GLN A 418 -16.95 -3.82 16.79
CA GLN A 418 -18.07 -4.09 17.67
C GLN A 418 -18.75 -5.37 17.19
N PRO A 419 -18.85 -6.42 18.03
CA PRO A 419 -19.51 -7.67 17.65
C PRO A 419 -20.93 -7.44 17.17
N TYR A 420 -21.39 -8.30 16.25
CA TYR A 420 -22.71 -8.15 15.70
C TYR A 420 -23.81 -8.28 16.78
N ASN A 421 -24.69 -7.29 16.88
CA ASN A 421 -25.95 -7.30 17.62
C ASN A 421 -27.10 -6.82 16.71
N ASP A 422 -28.33 -7.24 17.00
CA ASP A 422 -29.53 -6.88 16.20
C ASP A 422 -30.02 -5.44 16.42
N SER A 423 -29.32 -4.63 17.21
CA SER A 423 -29.73 -3.28 17.57
C SER A 423 -28.99 -2.23 16.72
N ARG A 424 -29.55 -1.86 15.56
CA ARG A 424 -29.09 -0.69 14.74
C ARG A 424 -28.85 0.54 15.59
N ARG A 425 -29.81 0.82 16.48
CA ARG A 425 -29.73 1.93 17.43
C ARG A 425 -28.57 1.75 18.41
N GLY A 426 -28.34 0.54 18.90
CA GLY A 426 -27.25 0.19 19.81
C GLY A 426 -25.90 0.64 19.27
N TYR A 427 -25.54 0.23 18.06
CA TYR A 427 -24.28 0.65 17.44
C TYR A 427 -24.14 2.17 17.33
N PHE A 428 -25.21 2.84 16.90
CA PHE A 428 -25.14 4.28 16.75
C PHE A 428 -24.95 4.97 18.11
N TYR A 429 -25.66 4.54 19.15
CA TYR A 429 -25.53 5.07 20.51
C TYR A 429 -24.16 4.78 21.10
N ASP A 430 -23.66 3.56 20.94
CA ASP A 430 -22.34 3.16 21.42
C ASP A 430 -21.25 3.99 20.76
N ALA A 431 -21.35 4.23 19.45
CA ALA A 431 -20.44 5.11 18.72
C ALA A 431 -20.49 6.56 19.21
N LEU A 432 -21.68 7.12 19.41
CA LEU A 432 -21.84 8.47 19.96
C LEU A 432 -21.21 8.57 21.35
N ASN A 433 -21.51 7.62 22.23
CA ASN A 433 -20.95 7.57 23.57
C ASN A 433 -19.42 7.44 23.51
N GLN A 434 -18.87 6.55 22.69
CA GLN A 434 -17.43 6.40 22.55
C GLN A 434 -16.74 7.67 22.03
N LEU A 435 -17.35 8.37 21.06
CA LEU A 435 -16.85 9.62 20.54
C LEU A 435 -16.91 10.75 21.59
N ILE A 436 -17.94 10.79 22.44
CA ILE A 436 -18.05 11.72 23.58
C ILE A 436 -16.99 11.42 24.64
N HIS A 437 -16.92 10.18 25.13
CA HIS A 437 -15.96 9.77 26.17
C HIS A 437 -14.51 10.03 25.75
N SER A 438 -14.24 9.90 24.46
CA SER A 438 -12.91 10.14 23.90
C SER A 438 -12.64 11.61 23.54
N GLY A 439 -13.56 12.53 23.87
CA GLY A 439 -13.42 13.98 23.71
C GLY A 439 -13.46 14.47 22.26
N ARG A 440 -13.95 13.65 21.32
CA ARG A 440 -13.96 13.97 19.88
C ARG A 440 -15.20 14.74 19.46
N ILE A 441 -16.33 14.44 20.08
CA ILE A 441 -17.59 15.17 19.90
C ILE A 441 -18.19 15.51 21.27
N THR A 442 -19.15 16.42 21.25
CA THR A 442 -19.96 16.87 22.39
C THR A 442 -21.42 16.71 22.01
N ARG A 443 -22.31 16.80 23.00
CA ARG A 443 -23.77 16.74 22.78
C ARG A 443 -24.29 17.88 21.88
N ASN A 444 -23.55 18.98 21.76
CA ASN A 444 -23.93 20.13 20.93
C ASN A 444 -23.50 19.97 19.46
N ASP A 445 -22.66 18.99 19.15
CA ASP A 445 -22.15 18.82 17.79
C ASP A 445 -23.18 18.15 16.88
N MET A 446 -23.04 18.38 15.57
CA MET A 446 -23.77 17.67 14.52
C MET A 446 -22.97 16.47 14.04
N VAL A 447 -23.64 15.35 13.80
CA VAL A 447 -23.06 14.13 13.23
C VAL A 447 -23.84 13.69 11.99
N ALA A 448 -23.15 13.03 11.07
CA ALA A 448 -23.78 12.32 9.95
C ALA A 448 -23.66 10.81 10.20
N TYR A 449 -24.75 10.08 10.10
CA TYR A 449 -24.79 8.62 10.23
C TYR A 449 -25.21 7.98 8.91
N LEU A 450 -24.38 7.07 8.40
CA LEU A 450 -24.64 6.28 7.20
C LEU A 450 -24.77 4.82 7.59
N SER A 451 -25.88 4.23 7.18
CA SER A 451 -26.18 2.83 7.46
C SER A 451 -27.16 2.28 6.42
N GLY A 452 -27.53 1.02 6.54
CA GLY A 452 -28.47 0.37 5.64
C GLY A 452 -28.80 -1.06 6.07
N SER A 453 -28.93 -1.95 5.10
CA SER A 453 -29.12 -3.37 5.40
C SER A 453 -27.82 -3.96 5.97
N PHE A 454 -27.91 -4.67 7.08
CA PHE A 454 -26.78 -5.42 7.61
C PHE A 454 -26.54 -6.67 6.78
N GLY A 455 -25.32 -7.22 6.83
CA GLY A 455 -24.99 -8.48 6.18
C GLY A 455 -24.20 -8.34 4.89
N GLU A 456 -23.88 -9.49 4.29
CA GLU A 456 -23.10 -9.57 3.06
C GLU A 456 -23.96 -9.19 1.86
N GLY A 457 -23.55 -8.15 1.12
CA GLY A 457 -24.33 -7.59 -0.01
C GLY A 457 -25.24 -6.42 0.36
N GLY A 458 -25.47 -6.17 1.65
CA GLY A 458 -26.16 -4.98 2.14
C GLY A 458 -25.40 -3.69 1.80
N GLY A 459 -26.12 -2.70 1.27
CA GLY A 459 -25.60 -1.37 0.94
C GLY A 459 -26.09 -0.30 1.92
N THR A 460 -25.38 0.82 1.98
CA THR A 460 -25.88 2.02 2.65
C THR A 460 -27.07 2.55 1.88
N SER A 461 -28.22 2.66 2.54
CA SER A 461 -29.49 3.08 1.95
C SER A 461 -30.06 4.35 2.58
N PHE A 462 -29.49 4.83 3.70
CA PHE A 462 -29.88 6.09 4.29
C PHE A 462 -28.70 6.89 4.84
N LEU A 463 -28.90 8.20 4.92
CA LEU A 463 -28.04 9.18 5.55
C LEU A 463 -28.89 10.01 6.50
N GLU A 464 -28.53 10.00 7.79
CA GLU A 464 -29.13 10.88 8.77
C GLU A 464 -28.11 11.93 9.22
N ILE A 465 -28.56 13.18 9.39
CA ILE A 465 -27.74 14.27 9.92
C ILE A 465 -28.49 14.86 11.10
N ASN A 466 -27.93 14.72 12.30
CA ASN A 466 -28.64 15.07 13.53
C ASN A 466 -27.70 15.62 14.61
N ASN A 467 -28.28 16.29 15.59
CA ASN A 467 -27.56 16.75 16.78
C ASN A 467 -27.41 15.59 17.77
N VAL A 468 -26.20 15.45 18.31
CA VAL A 468 -25.84 14.33 19.20
C VAL A 468 -26.74 14.27 20.44
N GLY A 469 -27.01 15.41 21.09
CA GLY A 469 -27.87 15.50 22.26
C GLY A 469 -29.30 15.04 21.96
N LYS A 470 -29.88 15.55 20.86
CA LYS A 470 -31.24 15.17 20.43
C LYS A 470 -31.39 13.68 20.19
N VAL A 471 -30.40 13.04 19.56
CA VAL A 471 -30.41 11.59 19.36
C VAL A 471 -30.41 10.89 20.71
N LEU A 472 -29.47 11.21 21.60
CA LEU A 472 -29.35 10.55 22.90
C LEU A 472 -30.59 10.74 23.78
N ASP A 473 -31.18 11.94 23.77
CA ASP A 473 -32.37 12.30 24.56
C ASP A 473 -33.64 11.60 24.08
N ALA A 474 -33.74 11.30 22.78
CA ALA A 474 -34.86 10.53 22.24
C ALA A 474 -34.87 9.08 22.76
N GLY A 475 -33.75 8.57 23.28
CA GLY A 475 -33.68 7.28 23.96
C GLY A 475 -34.35 6.14 23.20
N THR A 476 -35.36 5.51 23.81
CA THR A 476 -36.08 4.39 23.20
C THR A 476 -37.01 4.79 22.05
N GLN A 477 -37.37 6.08 21.96
CA GLN A 477 -38.23 6.63 20.90
C GLN A 477 -37.46 6.88 19.60
N TYR A 478 -36.12 6.88 19.66
CA TYR A 478 -35.30 7.05 18.47
C TYR A 478 -35.39 5.80 17.57
N GLN A 479 -35.84 6.01 16.33
CA GLN A 479 -36.01 4.96 15.32
C GLN A 479 -35.12 5.25 14.12
N LEU A 480 -34.38 4.22 13.70
CA LEU A 480 -33.66 4.21 12.42
C LEU A 480 -34.48 3.37 11.44
N PRO A 481 -34.38 3.62 10.12
CA PRO A 481 -35.01 2.78 9.11
C PRO A 481 -34.67 1.30 9.35
N THR A 482 -35.69 0.49 9.63
CA THR A 482 -35.56 -0.96 9.75
C THR A 482 -36.06 -1.61 8.48
N PHE A 483 -35.13 -2.08 7.65
CA PHE A 483 -35.46 -3.04 6.60
C PHE A 483 -35.45 -4.42 7.24
N LYS A 484 -36.64 -5.01 7.41
CA LYS A 484 -36.79 -6.46 7.54
C LYS A 484 -36.69 -7.01 6.12
N GLU A 485 -35.81 -7.98 5.91
CA GLU A 485 -35.94 -8.87 4.75
C GLU A 485 -37.18 -9.77 4.93
#